data_AF-K1LPA0-F1
#
_entry.id   AF-K1LPA0-F1
#
_cell.length_a   1.000
_cell.length_b   1.000
_cell.length_c   1.000
_cell.angle_alpha   90.00
_cell.angle_beta   90.00
_cell.angle_gamma   90.00
#
_symmetry.space_group_name_H-M   'P 1'
#
loop_
_entity.id
_entity.type
_entity.pdbx_description
1 polymer ?
#
loop_
_entity_poly.entity_id
_entity_poly.type
_entity_poly.pdbx_seq_one_letter_code
_entity_poly.pdbx_strand_id
1 'polypeptide(L)'
;MNYEKFKKIINRKTSIIVLDTNVILDLARYSLYSSKNILEIFKECKDLIWIPNQVYKEFNKNKYSVFGQLKKKYQNFEKDLLRVIERSQKNLESVLIKSSKYNYFGRKNLENDLNNKLVELKQIIKSYKNSVGIEYDEITTDSPEIR
;
A
#
# COMPACT_ATOMS: atom_id res chain seq x y z
N MET A 1 -18.05 4.01 25.76
CA MET A 1 -18.67 5.35 25.77
C MET A 1 -19.73 5.37 24.67
N ASN A 2 -20.97 5.80 24.92
CA ASN A 2 -21.97 5.87 23.83
C ASN A 2 -21.81 7.16 23.00
N TYR A 3 -22.31 7.15 21.77
CA TYR A 3 -22.18 8.25 20.81
C TYR A 3 -22.77 9.58 21.33
N GLU A 4 -23.94 9.54 21.97
CA GLU A 4 -24.58 10.73 22.54
C GLU A 4 -23.73 11.42 23.62
N LYS A 5 -23.08 10.63 24.47
CA LYS A 5 -22.15 11.13 25.49
C LYS A 5 -20.90 11.73 24.85
N PHE A 6 -20.36 11.12 23.80
CA PHE A 6 -19.24 11.66 23.03
C PHE A 6 -19.58 13.00 22.37
N LYS A 7 -20.73 13.08 21.69
CA LYS A 7 -21.22 14.28 21.02
C LYS A 7 -21.40 15.45 22.00
N LYS A 8 -21.91 15.18 23.21
CA LYS A 8 -22.01 16.17 24.28
C LYS A 8 -20.67 16.68 24.79
N ILE A 9 -19.61 15.86 24.75
CA ILE A 9 -18.26 16.26 25.17
C ILE A 9 -17.62 17.11 24.08
N ILE A 10 -17.65 16.66 22.82
CA ILE A 10 -16.95 17.33 21.72
C ILE A 10 -17.57 18.71 21.39
N ASN A 11 -18.88 18.87 21.54
CA ASN A 11 -19.58 20.13 21.22
C ASN A 11 -19.41 21.23 22.29
N ARG A 12 -18.65 20.99 23.36
CA ARG A 12 -18.36 22.04 24.35
C ARG A 12 -17.33 23.01 23.76
N LYS A 13 -17.53 24.31 23.97
CA LYS A 13 -16.60 25.37 23.51
C LYS A 13 -15.16 25.23 24.02
N THR A 14 -14.95 24.46 25.10
CA THR A 14 -13.64 24.26 25.74
C THR A 14 -12.97 22.95 25.35
N SER A 15 -13.59 22.14 24.49
CA SER A 15 -13.06 20.83 24.13
C SER A 15 -11.91 20.96 23.15
N ILE A 16 -10.82 20.27 23.45
CA ILE A 16 -9.62 20.20 22.61
C ILE A 16 -9.32 18.72 22.37
N ILE A 17 -9.01 18.39 21.12
CA ILE A 17 -8.55 17.08 20.67
C ILE A 17 -7.02 17.10 20.72
N VAL A 18 -6.45 16.38 21.68
CA VAL A 18 -5.00 16.23 21.77
C VAL A 18 -4.59 14.98 20.99
N LEU A 19 -3.78 15.16 19.94
CA LEU A 19 -3.32 14.02 19.13
C LEU A 19 -2.11 13.36 19.78
N ASP A 20 -2.13 12.03 19.83
CA ASP A 20 -0.97 11.20 20.18
C ASP A 20 -0.09 10.92 18.95
N THR A 21 1.17 10.59 19.18
CA THR A 21 2.14 10.21 18.13
C THR A 21 1.63 9.07 17.27
N ASN A 22 1.00 8.06 17.88
CA ASN A 22 0.51 6.90 17.15
C ASN A 22 -0.59 7.27 16.15
N VAL A 23 -1.45 8.22 16.48
CA VAL A 23 -2.52 8.68 15.57
C VAL A 23 -1.91 9.24 14.29
N ILE A 24 -0.84 10.03 14.40
CA ILE A 24 -0.15 10.64 13.26
C ILE A 24 0.67 9.60 12.49
N LEU A 25 1.39 8.71 13.18
CA LEU A 25 2.17 7.65 12.54
C LEU A 25 1.28 6.62 11.82
N ASP A 26 0.10 6.35 12.34
CA ASP A 26 -0.84 5.40 11.72
C ASP A 26 -1.43 5.96 10.42
N LEU A 27 -1.53 7.28 10.24
CA LEU A 27 -1.84 7.88 8.94
C LEU A 27 -0.82 7.49 7.87
N ALA A 28 0.44 7.25 8.23
CA ALA A 28 1.45 6.74 7.30
C ALA A 28 1.37 5.21 7.11
N ARG A 29 0.62 4.48 7.93
CA ARG A 29 0.47 3.02 7.86
C ARG A 29 -0.77 2.57 7.11
N TYR A 30 -1.81 3.40 7.08
CA TYR A 30 -3.05 3.13 6.35
C TYR A 30 -2.88 3.29 4.84
N SER A 31 -3.92 2.87 4.09
CA SER A 31 -4.00 3.13 2.66
C SER A 31 -4.02 4.64 2.40
N LEU A 32 -3.47 5.09 1.27
CA LEU A 32 -3.46 6.49 0.88
C LEU A 32 -4.87 7.11 0.94
N TYR A 33 -5.87 6.37 0.45
CA TYR A 33 -7.27 6.79 0.48
C TYR A 33 -7.79 7.00 1.91
N SER A 34 -7.56 6.04 2.81
CA SER A 34 -7.97 6.16 4.21
C SER A 34 -7.27 7.33 4.90
N SER A 35 -5.96 7.48 4.69
CA SER A 35 -5.17 8.56 5.27
C SER A 35 -5.65 9.93 4.80
N LYS A 36 -5.95 10.06 3.50
CA LYS A 36 -6.49 11.30 2.92
C LYS A 36 -7.84 11.66 3.53
N ASN A 37 -8.77 10.71 3.63
CA ASN A 37 -10.08 10.95 4.25
C ASN A 37 -9.95 11.38 5.72
N ILE A 38 -9.05 10.75 6.50
CA ILE A 38 -8.84 11.15 7.89
C ILE A 38 -8.22 12.55 7.97
N LEU A 39 -7.27 12.88 7.09
CA LEU A 39 -6.66 14.20 7.02
C LEU A 39 -7.69 15.28 6.63
N GLU A 40 -8.63 14.98 5.74
CA GLU A 40 -9.74 15.88 5.40
C GLU A 40 -10.64 16.14 6.62
N ILE A 41 -10.98 15.11 7.40
CA ILE A 41 -11.72 15.27 8.66
C ILE A 41 -10.92 16.12 9.66
N PHE A 42 -9.61 15.88 9.80
CA PHE A 42 -8.76 16.69 10.68
C PHE A 42 -8.68 18.15 10.24
N LYS A 43 -8.75 18.41 8.93
CA LYS A 43 -8.79 19.77 8.38
C LYS A 43 -10.08 20.49 8.76
N GLU A 44 -11.22 19.79 8.76
CA GLU A 44 -12.52 20.34 9.19
C GLU A 44 -12.56 20.68 10.68
N CYS A 45 -11.84 19.93 11.53
CA CYS A 45 -11.80 20.17 12.97
C CYS A 45 -10.47 20.73 13.47
N LYS A 46 -9.66 21.33 12.59
CA LYS A 46 -8.30 21.82 12.91
C LYS A 46 -8.25 22.77 14.11
N ASP A 47 -9.29 23.58 14.31
CA ASP A 47 -9.36 24.57 15.38
C ASP A 47 -9.54 23.92 16.76
N LEU A 48 -9.95 22.66 16.80
CA LEU A 48 -10.06 21.86 18.02
C LEU A 48 -8.81 21.00 18.26
N ILE A 49 -7.90 20.88 17.28
CA ILE A 49 -6.75 19.98 17.36
C ILE A 49 -5.55 20.68 18.01
N TRP A 50 -4.94 20.00 18.98
CA TRP A 50 -3.66 20.40 19.57
C TRP A 50 -2.64 19.26 19.47
N ILE A 51 -1.43 19.60 19.02
CA ILE A 51 -0.31 18.66 18.89
C ILE A 51 0.80 19.08 19.85
N PRO A 52 1.10 18.29 20.89
CA PRO A 52 2.21 18.57 21.81
C PRO A 52 3.57 18.54 21.09
N ASN A 53 4.52 19.36 21.53
CA ASN A 53 5.91 19.33 21.02
C ASN A 53 6.57 17.95 21.17
N GLN A 54 6.22 17.20 22.22
CA GLN A 54 6.72 15.84 22.41
C GLN A 54 6.27 14.91 21.28
N VAL A 55 5.01 15.02 20.86
CA VAL A 55 4.44 14.24 19.75
C VAL A 55 5.17 14.58 18.44
N TYR A 56 5.49 15.86 18.21
CA TYR A 56 6.30 16.27 17.07
C TYR A 56 7.70 15.65 17.05
N LYS A 57 8.38 15.62 18.21
CA LYS A 57 9.71 14.98 18.34
C LYS A 57 9.66 13.48 18.07
N GLU A 58 8.66 12.79 18.64
CA GLU A 58 8.49 11.35 18.45
C GLU A 58 8.11 11.00 17.01
N PHE A 59 7.26 11.82 16.38
CA PHE A 59 6.94 11.68 14.96
C PHE A 59 8.20 11.78 14.10
N ASN A 60 9.00 12.84 14.28
CA ASN A 60 10.23 13.03 13.52
C ASN A 60 11.26 11.91 13.73
N LYS A 61 11.34 11.37 14.94
CA LYS A 61 12.21 10.22 15.25
C LYS A 61 11.78 8.95 14.50
N ASN A 62 10.47 8.72 14.36
CA ASN A 62 9.93 7.46 13.87
C ASN A 62 9.46 7.50 12.39
N LYS A 63 9.27 8.69 11.80
CA LYS A 63 8.67 8.87 10.47
C LYS A 63 9.37 8.02 9.41
N TYR A 64 10.70 8.11 9.30
CA TYR A 64 11.46 7.39 8.26
C TYR A 64 11.35 5.87 8.38
N SER A 65 11.26 5.33 9.60
CA SER A 65 11.07 3.89 9.81
C SER A 65 9.70 3.44 9.29
N VAL A 66 8.65 4.19 9.62
CA VAL A 66 7.26 3.86 9.23
C VAL A 66 7.08 4.01 7.71
N PHE A 67 7.51 5.13 7.13
CA PHE A 67 7.46 5.35 5.68
C PHE A 67 8.33 4.34 4.92
N GLY A 68 9.51 4.00 5.46
CA GLY A 68 10.38 2.96 4.89
C GLY A 68 9.72 1.58 4.85
N GLN A 69 8.94 1.22 5.88
CA GLN A 69 8.16 -0.02 5.88
C GLN A 69 7.04 -0.01 4.85
N LEU A 70 6.38 1.13 4.63
CA LEU A 70 5.33 1.27 3.62
C LEU A 70 5.88 1.01 2.21
N LYS A 71 7.02 1.63 1.85
CA LYS A 71 7.72 1.38 0.59
C LYS A 71 8.09 -0.10 0.41
N LYS A 72 8.58 -0.74 1.48
CA LYS A 72 8.90 -2.18 1.47
C LYS A 72 7.66 -3.05 1.25
N LYS A 73 6.50 -2.72 1.83
CA LYS A 73 5.25 -3.46 1.61
C LYS A 73 4.85 -3.46 0.13
N TYR A 74 4.88 -2.31 -0.54
CA TYR A 74 4.59 -2.22 -1.97
C TYR A 74 5.58 -3.02 -2.82
N GLN A 75 6.88 -2.91 -2.54
CA GLN A 75 7.91 -3.70 -3.24
C GLN A 75 7.75 -5.20 -3.01
N ASN A 76 7.39 -5.62 -1.79
CA ASN A 76 7.18 -7.02 -1.48
C ASN A 76 5.94 -7.58 -2.17
N PHE A 77 4.85 -6.80 -2.27
CA PHE A 77 3.65 -7.21 -2.98
C PHE A 77 3.91 -7.58 -4.45
N GLU A 78 4.65 -6.74 -5.18
CA GLU A 78 5.07 -7.05 -6.56
C GLU A 78 5.91 -8.33 -6.61
N LYS A 79 6.93 -8.43 -5.75
CA LYS A 79 7.82 -9.59 -5.68
C LYS A 79 7.07 -10.87 -5.38
N ASP A 80 6.08 -10.83 -4.51
CA ASP A 80 5.28 -11.98 -4.13
C ASP A 80 4.38 -12.44 -5.29
N LEU A 81 3.76 -11.51 -6.02
CA LEU A 81 3.00 -11.84 -7.23
C LEU A 81 3.88 -12.43 -8.33
N LEU A 82 5.05 -11.84 -8.58
CA LEU A 82 6.01 -12.37 -9.55
C LEU A 82 6.48 -13.78 -9.16
N ARG A 83 6.73 -14.03 -7.87
CA ARG A 83 7.10 -15.36 -7.36
C ARG A 83 5.99 -16.39 -7.59
N VAL A 84 4.72 -16.02 -7.41
CA VAL A 84 3.57 -16.89 -7.71
C VAL A 84 3.54 -17.26 -9.19
N ILE A 85 3.78 -16.29 -10.09
CA ILE A 85 3.83 -16.55 -11.54
C ILE A 85 5.00 -17.45 -11.90
N GLU A 86 6.20 -17.18 -11.37
CA GLU A 86 7.39 -18.00 -11.63
C GLU A 86 7.20 -19.46 -11.19
N ARG A 87 6.58 -19.66 -10.02
CA ARG A 87 6.24 -21.00 -9.54
C ARG A 87 5.23 -21.69 -10.46
N SER A 88 4.21 -20.95 -10.89
CA SER A 88 3.19 -21.48 -11.80
C SER A 88 3.77 -21.85 -13.16
N GLN A 89 4.67 -21.02 -13.69
CA GLN A 89 5.41 -21.28 -14.92
C GLN A 89 6.21 -22.58 -14.83
N LYS A 90 7.02 -22.75 -13.78
CA LYS A 90 7.80 -24.00 -13.57
C LYS A 90 6.91 -25.23 -13.46
N ASN A 91 5.77 -25.11 -12.78
CA ASN A 91 4.81 -26.20 -12.67
C ASN A 91 4.23 -26.57 -14.04
N LEU A 92 3.83 -25.58 -14.84
CA LEU A 92 3.31 -25.79 -16.20
C LEU A 92 4.36 -26.43 -17.11
N GLU A 93 5.58 -25.93 -17.12
CA GLU A 93 6.71 -26.50 -17.86
C GLU A 93 6.91 -27.99 -17.49
N SER A 94 6.87 -28.31 -16.19
CA SER A 94 7.02 -29.70 -15.73
C SER A 94 5.89 -30.62 -16.23
N VAL A 95 4.65 -30.13 -16.28
CA VAL A 95 3.49 -30.87 -16.80
C VAL A 95 3.61 -31.06 -18.30
N LEU A 96 3.99 -30.02 -19.03
CA LEU A 96 4.21 -30.08 -20.46
C LEU A 96 5.32 -31.07 -20.80
N ILE A 97 6.46 -31.05 -20.11
CA ILE A 97 7.57 -32.00 -20.31
C ILE A 97 7.12 -33.44 -20.03
N LYS A 98 6.35 -33.71 -18.98
CA LYS A 98 5.81 -35.06 -18.71
C LYS A 98 4.82 -35.51 -19.78
N SER A 99 4.05 -34.59 -20.33
CA SER A 99 3.08 -34.85 -21.38
C SER A 99 3.71 -35.05 -22.77
N SER A 100 4.90 -34.48 -22.99
CA SER A 100 6.08 -35.24 -23.46
C SER A 100 5.83 -36.33 -24.47
N LYS A 101 5.98 -37.53 -23.92
CA LYS A 101 5.85 -38.86 -24.48
C LYS A 101 4.54 -39.16 -25.22
N TYR A 102 3.49 -38.38 -25.00
CA TYR A 102 2.17 -38.67 -25.58
C TYR A 102 1.91 -37.93 -26.89
N ASN A 103 2.80 -37.00 -27.31
CA ASN A 103 2.70 -36.27 -28.57
C ASN A 103 1.29 -35.72 -28.88
N TYR A 104 0.63 -35.12 -27.87
CA TYR A 104 -0.68 -34.53 -28.05
C TYR A 104 -0.70 -33.54 -29.22
N PHE A 105 -1.72 -33.67 -30.08
CA PHE A 105 -1.92 -32.77 -31.21
C PHE A 105 -2.07 -31.32 -30.74
N GLY A 106 -1.44 -30.37 -31.46
CA GLY A 106 -1.51 -28.95 -31.11
C GLY A 106 -0.75 -28.52 -29.85
N ARG A 107 0.00 -29.41 -29.19
CA ARG A 107 0.70 -29.10 -27.93
C ARG A 107 1.66 -27.92 -28.02
N LYS A 108 2.41 -27.78 -29.11
CA LYS A 108 3.33 -26.63 -29.29
C LYS A 108 2.58 -25.30 -29.31
N ASN A 109 1.38 -25.28 -29.89
CA ASN A 109 0.53 -24.09 -29.91
C ASN A 109 0.04 -23.79 -28.50
N LEU A 110 -0.45 -24.80 -27.77
CA LEU A 110 -0.86 -24.66 -26.36
C LEU A 110 0.29 -24.13 -25.48
N GLU A 111 1.49 -24.66 -25.63
CA GLU A 111 2.67 -24.23 -24.88
C GLU A 111 3.01 -22.76 -25.18
N ASN A 112 2.98 -22.36 -26.46
CA ASN A 112 3.19 -20.97 -26.85
C ASN A 112 2.10 -20.04 -26.29
N ASP A 113 0.83 -20.42 -26.39
CA ASP A 113 -0.29 -19.62 -25.88
C ASP A 113 -0.21 -19.42 -24.36
N LEU A 114 0.12 -20.48 -23.61
CA LEU A 114 0.32 -20.40 -22.17
C LEU A 114 1.50 -19.50 -21.80
N ASN A 115 2.63 -19.63 -22.51
CA ASN A 115 3.80 -18.78 -22.29
C ASN A 115 3.49 -17.31 -22.58
N ASN A 116 2.76 -17.02 -23.66
CA ASN A 116 2.32 -15.66 -23.99
C ASN A 116 1.45 -15.06 -22.87
N LYS A 117 0.49 -15.83 -22.35
CA LYS A 117 -0.35 -15.37 -21.22
C LYS A 117 0.44 -15.16 -19.92
N LEU A 118 1.47 -15.97 -19.66
CA LEU A 118 2.36 -15.73 -18.52
C LEU A 118 3.18 -14.44 -18.68
N VAL A 119 3.60 -14.10 -19.91
CA VAL A 119 4.29 -12.84 -20.20
C VAL A 119 3.33 -11.65 -19.99
N GLU A 120 2.11 -11.73 -20.51
CA GLU A 120 1.07 -10.70 -20.31
C GLU A 120 0.81 -10.47 -18.81
N LEU A 121 0.66 -11.53 -18.01
CA LEU A 121 0.47 -11.41 -16.55
C LEU A 121 1.63 -10.66 -15.88
N LYS A 122 2.88 -10.96 -16.25
CA LYS A 122 4.06 -10.25 -15.72
C LYS A 122 4.05 -8.78 -16.12
N GLN A 123 3.60 -8.44 -17.33
CA GLN A 123 3.50 -7.06 -17.79
C GLN A 123 2.43 -6.29 -17.03
N ILE A 124 1.25 -6.88 -16.79
CA ILE A 124 0.17 -6.26 -16.02
C ILE A 124 0.65 -5.86 -14.61
N ILE A 125 1.36 -6.76 -13.93
CA ILE A 125 1.91 -6.49 -12.60
C ILE A 125 2.92 -5.34 -12.62
N LYS A 126 3.81 -5.32 -13.62
CA LYS A 126 4.79 -4.24 -13.78
C LYS A 126 4.11 -2.89 -14.08
N SER A 127 3.07 -2.88 -14.91
CA SER A 127 2.30 -1.67 -15.22
C SER A 127 1.60 -1.11 -13.99
N TYR A 128 1.00 -1.96 -13.16
CA TYR A 128 0.38 -1.54 -11.88
C TYR A 128 1.40 -0.91 -10.92
N LYS A 129 2.63 -1.45 -10.86
CA LYS A 129 3.70 -0.83 -10.07
C LYS A 129 4.01 0.59 -10.55
N ASN A 130 4.06 0.81 -11.86
CA ASN A 130 4.36 2.12 -12.41
C ASN A 130 3.25 3.13 -12.08
N SER A 131 1.97 2.73 -12.11
CA SER A 131 0.87 3.62 -11.71
C SER A 131 0.90 3.96 -10.21
N VAL A 132 1.18 2.98 -9.35
CA VAL A 132 1.26 3.21 -7.89
C VAL A 132 2.52 3.98 -7.49
N GLY A 133 3.64 3.76 -8.20
CA GLY A 133 4.87 4.52 -8.00
C GLY A 133 4.67 6.01 -8.27
N ILE A 134 3.92 6.35 -9.31
CA ILE A 134 3.54 7.74 -9.63
C ILE A 134 2.67 8.33 -8.52
N GLU A 135 1.64 7.63 -8.07
CA GLU A 135 0.74 8.13 -6.99
C GLU A 135 1.50 8.32 -5.66
N TYR A 136 2.44 7.43 -5.34
CA TYR A 136 3.29 7.57 -4.15
C TYR A 136 4.31 8.70 -4.28
N ASP A 137 4.94 8.85 -5.45
CA ASP A 137 5.95 9.87 -5.70
C ASP A 137 5.31 11.26 -5.77
N GLU A 138 4.13 11.42 -6.39
CA GLU A 138 3.35 12.67 -6.42
C GLU A 138 2.95 13.14 -5.01
N ILE A 139 2.56 12.23 -4.12
CA ILE A 139 2.17 12.56 -2.75
C ILE A 139 3.38 12.88 -1.86
N THR A 140 4.57 12.35 -2.20
CA THR A 140 5.80 12.58 -1.42
C THR A 140 6.67 13.73 -1.95
N THR A 141 6.44 14.22 -3.18
CA THR A 141 7.24 15.30 -3.78
C THR A 141 6.98 16.69 -3.21
N ASP A 142 5.80 16.94 -2.63
CA ASP A 142 5.47 18.22 -1.96
C ASP A 142 6.09 18.35 -0.56
N SER A 143 6.89 17.37 -0.11
CA SER A 143 7.55 17.40 1.20
C SER A 143 9.07 17.40 1.03
N PRO A 144 9.73 18.58 1.01
CA PRO A 144 11.17 18.71 0.75
C PRO A 144 12.07 17.99 1.77
N GLU A 145 11.51 17.46 2.87
CA GLU A 145 12.24 16.78 3.94
C GLU A 145 12.30 15.24 3.83
N ILE A 146 11.72 14.63 2.79
CA ILE A 146 11.71 13.15 2.63
C ILE A 146 12.80 12.66 1.65
N ARG A 147 13.72 13.54 1.23
CA ARG A 147 14.90 13.14 0.43
C ARG A 147 16.02 12.58 1.29
#